data_AF-A0A2D0KLA6-F1
#
_entry.id   AF-A0A2D0KLA6-F1
#
_cell.length_a   1.000
_cell.length_b   1.000
_cell.length_c   1.000
_cell.angle_alpha   90.00
_cell.angle_beta   90.00
_cell.angle_gamma   90.00
#
_symmetry.space_group_name_H-M   'P 1'
#
loop_
_entity.id
_entity.type
_entity.pdbx_description
1 polymer ?
#
loop_
_entity_poly.entity_id
_entity_poly.type
_entity_poly.pdbx_seq_one_letter_code
_entity_poly.pdbx_strand_id
1 'polypeptide(L)' 'METNPLHKVSEIKTFSSSIWPDEEVAINKLLATKKWILLGCASGTDRDGSPMHEWVLGKIVP' A
#
# COMPACT_ATOMS: atom_id res chain seq x y z
N MET A 1 -0.13 18.77 27.28
CA MET A 1 0.32 17.49 26.71
C MET A 1 0.18 17.61 25.21
N GLU A 2 1.30 17.66 24.48
CA GLU A 2 1.26 17.62 23.02
C GLU A 2 0.79 16.23 22.60
N THR A 3 -0.38 16.17 21.97
CA THR A 3 -0.84 14.97 21.29
C THR A 3 0.10 14.74 20.12
N ASN A 4 0.89 13.67 20.17
CA ASN A 4 1.75 13.28 19.06
C ASN A 4 0.88 13.18 17.79
N PRO A 5 1.09 14.04 16.76
CA PRO A 5 0.19 14.15 15.61
C PRO A 5 0.31 12.96 14.65
N LEU A 6 1.15 11.98 14.97
CA LEU A 6 1.38 10.81 14.13
C LEU A 6 0.17 9.88 14.19
N HIS A 7 -0.41 9.64 13.00
CA HIS A 7 -1.47 8.65 12.83
C HIS A 7 -0.99 7.27 13.27
N LYS A 8 -1.76 6.61 14.14
CA LYS A 8 -1.51 5.21 14.49
C LYS A 8 -1.97 4.30 13.37
N VAL A 9 -1.08 3.41 12.94
CA VAL A 9 -1.41 2.34 11.98
C VAL A 9 -1.91 1.13 12.76
N SER A 10 -3.11 0.65 12.43
CA SER A 10 -3.72 -0.54 13.05
C SER A 10 -3.54 -1.82 12.25
N GLU A 11 -3.30 -1.70 10.94
CA GLU A 11 -3.23 -2.84 10.01
C GLU A 11 -2.25 -2.49 8.89
N ILE A 12 -1.44 -3.46 8.46
CA ILE A 12 -0.56 -3.34 7.29
C ILE A 12 -1.00 -4.38 6.27
N LYS A 13 -1.13 -3.95 5.01
CA LYS A 13 -1.36 -4.83 3.87
C LYS A 13 -0.30 -4.63 2.81
N THR A 14 0.17 -5.75 2.26
CA THR A 14 1.10 -5.79 1.14
C THR A 14 0.36 -6.28 -0.09
N PHE A 15 0.54 -5.58 -1.20
CA PHE A 15 -0.01 -5.91 -2.50
C PHE A 15 1.18 -6.16 -3.43
N SER A 16 1.08 -7.19 -4.26
CA SER A 16 2.10 -7.51 -5.25
C SER A 16 1.40 -7.69 -6.58
N SER A 17 1.62 -6.75 -7.49
CA SER A 17 1.15 -6.86 -8.86
C SER A 17 2.33 -7.23 -9.75
N SER A 18 2.18 -8.36 -10.42
CA SER A 18 2.87 -8.65 -11.67
C SER A 18 1.87 -8.44 -12.80
N ILE A 19 2.17 -7.53 -13.74
CA ILE A 19 1.49 -7.31 -15.05
C ILE A 19 -0.03 -7.00 -15.01
N TRP A 20 -0.78 -7.33 -13.95
CA TRP A 20 -2.25 -7.33 -13.92
C TRP A 20 -2.80 -6.14 -13.11
N PRO A 21 -3.83 -5.45 -13.62
CA PRO A 21 -4.34 -4.22 -13.03
C PRO A 21 -5.23 -4.42 -11.79
N ASP A 22 -5.64 -5.65 -11.47
CA ASP A 22 -6.64 -5.91 -10.42
C ASP A 22 -6.16 -5.48 -9.03
N GLU A 23 -4.87 -5.73 -8.72
CA GLU A 23 -4.21 -5.30 -7.48
C GLU A 23 -4.14 -3.76 -7.40
N GLU A 24 -3.83 -3.08 -8.51
CA GLU A 24 -3.79 -1.62 -8.57
C GLU A 24 -5.18 -1.00 -8.34
N VAL A 25 -6.23 -1.61 -8.89
CA VAL A 25 -7.62 -1.20 -8.65
C VAL A 25 -7.98 -1.36 -7.17
N ALA A 26 -7.54 -2.44 -6.51
CA ALA A 26 -7.78 -2.66 -5.09
C ALA A 26 -7.05 -1.60 -4.22
N ILE A 27 -5.78 -1.31 -4.54
CA ILE A 27 -4.99 -0.27 -3.86
C ILE A 27 -5.68 1.09 -3.98
N ASN A 28 -6.09 1.47 -5.19
CA ASN A 28 -6.77 2.74 -5.45
C ASN A 28 -8.08 2.84 -4.66
N LYS A 29 -8.87 1.76 -4.59
CA LYS A 29 -10.09 1.71 -3.78
C LYS A 29 -9.80 1.93 -2.29
N LEU A 30 -8.73 1.35 -1.76
CA LEU A 30 -8.36 1.53 -0.35
C LEU A 30 -7.89 2.96 -0.05
N LEU A 31 -7.03 3.52 -0.90
CA LEU A 31 -6.55 4.91 -0.75
C LEU A 31 -7.70 5.93 -0.83
N ALA A 32 -8.67 5.70 -1.72
CA ALA A 32 -9.84 6.56 -1.87
C ALA A 32 -10.68 6.66 -0.58
N THR A 33 -10.62 5.66 0.31
CA THR A 33 -11.34 5.71 1.59
C THR A 33 -10.76 6.72 2.58
N LYS A 34 -9.53 7.21 2.36
CA LYS A 34 -8.75 8.05 3.31
C LYS A 34 -8.52 7.39 4.68
N LYS A 35 -8.82 6.10 4.82
CA LYS A 35 -8.52 5.28 6.00
C LYS A 35 -7.24 4.47 5.84
N TRP A 36 -6.65 4.51 4.66
CA TRP A 36 -5.41 3.84 4.32
C TRP A 36 -4.43 4.84 3.73
N ILE A 37 -3.16 4.68 4.08
CA ILE A 37 -2.04 5.49 3.57
C ILE A 37 -1.01 4.56 2.92
N LEU A 38 -0.32 5.06 1.90
CA LEU A 38 0.81 4.37 1.31
C LEU A 38 2.02 4.53 2.25
N LEU A 39 2.60 3.41 2.66
CA LEU A 39 3.80 3.36 3.50
C LEU A 39 5.06 3.13 2.68
N GLY A 40 4.96 2.41 1.57
CA GLY A 40 6.09 2.10 0.70
C GLY A 40 5.66 1.52 -0.63
N CYS A 41 6.55 1.64 -1.61
CA CYS A 41 6.43 1.05 -2.94
C CYS A 41 7.80 0.49 -3.32
N ALA A 42 7.83 -0.71 -3.90
CA ALA A 42 9.00 -1.27 -4.55
C ALA A 42 8.63 -1.68 -5.98
N SER A 43 9.55 -1.48 -6.90
CA SER A 43 9.40 -1.90 -8.28
C SER A 43 10.65 -2.66 -8.70
N GLY A 44 10.48 -3.66 -9.55
CA GLY A 44 11.60 -4.41 -10.09
C GLY A 44 11.18 -5.40 -11.14
N THR A 45 12.07 -6.35 -11.36
CA THR A 45 11.86 -7.45 -12.29
C THR A 45 12.11 -8.74 -11.55
N ASP A 46 11.21 -9.70 -11.69
CA ASP A 46 11.41 -11.02 -11.12
C ASP A 46 12.53 -11.79 -11.85
N ARG A 47 12.80 -13.01 -11.37
CA ARG A 47 13.85 -13.87 -11.94
C ARG A 47 13.62 -14.20 -13.42
N ASP A 48 12.36 -14.21 -13.86
CA ASP A 48 11.95 -14.56 -15.22
C ASP A 48 11.89 -13.32 -16.13
N GLY A 49 12.18 -12.13 -15.61
CA GLY A 49 12.17 -10.88 -16.36
C GLY A 49 10.80 -10.21 -16.43
N SER A 50 9.82 -10.65 -15.63
CA SER A 50 8.51 -10.01 -15.54
C SER A 50 8.54 -8.80 -14.60
N PRO A 51 7.89 -7.69 -14.96
CA PRO A 51 7.80 -6.54 -14.06
C PRO A 51 6.99 -6.89 -12.82
N MET A 52 7.51 -6.51 -11.66
CA MET A 52 6.84 -6.62 -10.36
C MET A 52 6.76 -5.25 -9.70
N HIS A 53 5.60 -4.98 -9.11
CA HIS A 53 5.36 -3.83 -8.26
C HIS A 53 4.78 -4.32 -6.94
N GLU A 54 5.34 -3.85 -5.84
CA GLU A 54 4.84 -4.12 -4.50
C GLU A 54 4.47 -2.82 -3.81
N TRP A 55 3.32 -2.83 -3.14
CA TRP A 55 2.83 -1.69 -2.37
C TRP A 55 2.52 -2.11 -0.95
N VAL A 56 2.89 -1.25 -0.01
CA VAL A 56 2.59 -1.43 1.40
C VAL A 56 1.62 -0.33 1.81
N LEU A 57 0.43 -0.71 2.26
CA LEU A 57 -0.57 0.20 2.80
C LEU A 57 -0.76 0.00 4.30
N GLY A 58 -0.88 1.11 5.02
CA GLY A 58 -1.19 1.14 6.44
C GLY A 58 -2.59 1.70 6.69
N LYS A 59 -3.41 1.02 7.48
CA LYS A 59 -4.72 1.52 7.90
C LYS A 59 -4.59 2.44 9.10
N ILE A 60 -5.00 3.68 8.95
CA ILE A 60 -4.95 4.67 10.03
C ILE A 60 -6.18 4.53 10.95
N VAL A 61 -5.94 4.67 12.24
CA VAL A 61 -7.00 4.83 13.24
C VAL A 61 -7.26 6.32 13.42
N PRO A 62 -8.53 6.76 13.45
CA PRO A 62 -8.90 8.13 13.79
C PRO A 62 -8.36 8.58 15.15
#